data_AF-A0A090RZX3-F1
#
_entry.id   AF-A0A090RZX3-F1
#
_cell.length_a   1.000
_cell.length_b   1.000
_cell.length_c   1.000
_cell.angle_alpha   90.00
_cell.angle_beta   90.00
_cell.angle_gamma   90.00
#
_symmetry.space_group_name_H-M   'P 1'
#
loop_
_entity.id
_entity.type
_entity.pdbx_description
1 polymer ?
#
loop_
_entity_poly.entity_id
_entity_poly.type
_entity_poly.pdbx_seq_one_letter_code
_entity_poly.pdbx_strand_id
1 'polypeptide(L)'
;MMENIKAAKRAGRSDVLNRYRTMAQILTGRNDASIEDSIQWVNMILERLALPQLSEFGVCGTSFEQVAADAMKSMAIKGNPIPLTEDRLIYILNQVCQCNCDGSADNRDDSMQVEYRNNPIETD
;
A
#
# COMPACT_ATOMS: atom_id res chain seq x y z
N MET A 1 -3.80 -7.10 -3.60
CA MET A 1 -4.41 -8.38 -4.03
C MET A 1 -3.47 -9.26 -4.87
N MET A 2 -2.86 -8.74 -5.94
CA MET A 2 -2.02 -9.52 -6.85
C MET A 2 -0.89 -10.32 -6.16
N GLU A 3 -0.21 -9.73 -5.17
CA GLU A 3 0.87 -10.39 -4.43
C GLU A 3 0.36 -11.67 -3.72
N ASN A 4 -0.77 -11.61 -3.02
CA ASN A 4 -1.40 -12.78 -2.38
C ASN A 4 -1.79 -13.87 -3.38
N ILE A 5 -2.32 -13.48 -4.56
CA ILE A 5 -2.66 -14.44 -5.62
C ILE A 5 -1.40 -15.14 -6.14
N LYS A 6 -0.31 -14.39 -6.38
CA LYS A 6 0.98 -14.97 -6.79
C LYS A 6 1.52 -15.92 -5.71
N ALA A 7 1.45 -15.53 -4.44
CA ALA A 7 1.87 -16.38 -3.33
C ALA A 7 1.03 -17.67 -3.22
N ALA A 8 -0.28 -17.58 -3.36
CA ALA A 8 -1.17 -18.75 -3.38
C ALA A 8 -0.90 -19.69 -4.56
N LYS A 9 -0.63 -19.14 -5.77
CA LYS A 9 -0.21 -19.92 -6.95
C LYS A 9 1.08 -20.68 -6.67
N ARG A 10 2.12 -20.02 -6.15
CA ARG A 10 3.41 -20.66 -5.78
C ARG A 10 3.25 -21.74 -4.70
N ALA A 11 2.37 -21.51 -3.74
CA ALA A 11 2.11 -22.45 -2.65
C ALA A 11 1.14 -23.58 -3.01
N GLY A 12 0.63 -23.63 -4.25
CA GLY A 12 -0.36 -24.64 -4.66
C GLY A 12 -1.70 -24.56 -3.90
N ARG A 13 -2.03 -23.40 -3.31
CA ARG A 13 -3.22 -23.20 -2.46
C ARG A 13 -4.48 -22.93 -3.29
N SER A 14 -4.97 -23.97 -3.95
CA SER A 14 -6.15 -23.94 -4.81
C SER A 14 -7.40 -23.46 -4.08
N ASP A 15 -7.53 -23.74 -2.79
CA ASP A 15 -8.61 -23.26 -1.93
C ASP A 15 -8.67 -21.72 -1.87
N VAL A 16 -7.51 -21.07 -1.72
CA VAL A 16 -7.41 -19.60 -1.70
C VAL A 16 -7.66 -19.02 -3.10
N LEU A 17 -7.11 -19.65 -4.14
CA LEU A 17 -7.34 -19.22 -5.53
C LEU A 17 -8.82 -19.30 -5.92
N ASN A 18 -9.52 -20.36 -5.48
CA ASN A 18 -10.95 -20.50 -5.72
C ASN A 18 -11.76 -19.42 -5.01
N ARG A 19 -11.39 -19.02 -3.78
CA ARG A 19 -12.04 -17.88 -3.10
C ARG A 19 -11.88 -16.57 -3.87
N TYR A 20 -10.71 -16.30 -4.44
CA TYR A 20 -10.51 -15.13 -5.31
C TYR A 20 -11.36 -15.20 -6.59
N ARG A 21 -11.54 -16.39 -7.19
CA ARG A 21 -12.43 -16.58 -8.34
C ARG A 21 -13.90 -16.34 -7.97
N THR A 22 -14.35 -16.91 -6.85
CA THR A 22 -15.71 -16.67 -6.34
C THR A 22 -15.95 -15.20 -6.06
N MET A 23 -14.97 -14.51 -5.47
CA MET A 23 -15.05 -13.07 -5.27
C MET A 23 -15.17 -12.32 -6.61
N ALA A 24 -14.42 -12.69 -7.64
CA ALA A 24 -14.55 -12.08 -8.97
C ALA A 24 -15.98 -12.24 -9.53
N GLN A 25 -16.57 -13.43 -9.39
CA GLN A 25 -17.92 -13.71 -9.85
C GLN A 25 -18.96 -12.87 -9.10
N ILE A 26 -18.83 -12.76 -7.77
CA ILE A 26 -19.72 -11.94 -6.93
C ILE A 26 -19.62 -10.46 -7.31
N LEU A 27 -18.40 -9.93 -7.41
CA LEU A 27 -18.18 -8.50 -7.66
C LEU A 27 -18.64 -8.09 -9.06
N THR A 28 -18.43 -8.94 -10.07
CA THR A 28 -18.76 -8.64 -11.46
C THR A 28 -20.15 -9.11 -11.89
N GLY A 29 -20.80 -9.98 -11.11
CA GLY A 29 -22.05 -10.64 -11.49
C GLY A 29 -21.92 -11.66 -12.63
N ARG A 30 -20.69 -12.00 -13.05
CA ARG A 30 -20.42 -12.92 -14.18
C ARG A 30 -19.88 -14.25 -13.68
N ASN A 31 -20.53 -15.35 -14.07
CA ASN A 31 -20.11 -16.70 -13.65
C ASN A 31 -18.77 -17.15 -14.25
N ASP A 32 -18.36 -16.57 -15.38
CA ASP A 32 -17.10 -16.87 -16.08
C ASP A 32 -15.95 -15.94 -15.68
N ALA A 33 -16.15 -15.07 -14.67
CA ALA A 33 -15.11 -14.15 -14.20
C ALA A 33 -13.85 -14.88 -13.71
N SER A 34 -12.71 -14.41 -14.19
CA SER A 34 -11.37 -14.83 -13.78
C SER A 34 -10.95 -14.18 -12.46
N ILE A 35 -9.88 -14.66 -11.84
CA ILE A 35 -9.33 -14.05 -10.62
C ILE A 35 -8.89 -12.60 -10.92
N GLU A 36 -8.32 -12.37 -12.09
CA GLU A 36 -7.81 -11.09 -12.55
C GLU A 36 -8.94 -10.04 -12.68
N ASP A 37 -10.16 -10.45 -13.04
CA ASP A 37 -11.33 -9.55 -13.07
C ASP A 37 -11.65 -8.96 -11.68
N SER A 38 -11.38 -9.69 -10.59
CA SER A 38 -11.58 -9.14 -9.23
C SER A 38 -10.64 -7.97 -8.92
N ILE A 39 -9.41 -8.00 -9.43
CA ILE A 39 -8.45 -6.92 -9.23
C ILE A 39 -8.89 -5.70 -10.04
N GLN A 40 -9.26 -5.91 -11.30
CA GLN A 40 -9.72 -4.84 -12.17
C GLN A 40 -10.97 -4.16 -11.59
N TRP A 41 -11.93 -4.95 -11.08
CA TRP A 41 -13.13 -4.41 -10.44
C TRP A 41 -12.79 -3.54 -9.23
N VAL A 42 -11.90 -4.00 -8.34
CA VAL A 42 -11.49 -3.22 -7.16
C VAL A 42 -10.84 -1.91 -7.58
N ASN A 43 -9.90 -1.94 -8.53
CA ASN A 43 -9.24 -0.73 -9.02
C ASN A 43 -10.26 0.27 -9.60
N MET A 44 -11.20 -0.19 -10.44
CA MET A 44 -12.27 0.65 -11.00
C MET A 44 -13.12 1.30 -9.90
N ILE A 45 -13.42 0.57 -8.82
CA ILE A 45 -14.19 1.12 -7.70
C ILE A 45 -13.37 2.14 -6.89
N LEU A 46 -12.08 1.88 -6.63
CA LEU A 46 -11.20 2.84 -5.96
C LEU A 46 -11.12 4.15 -6.76
N GLU A 47 -10.97 4.06 -8.08
CA GLU A 47 -10.98 5.21 -9.01
C GLU A 47 -12.32 5.94 -8.97
N ARG A 48 -13.43 5.21 -9.07
CA ARG A 48 -14.79 5.80 -9.04
C ARG A 48 -15.10 6.51 -7.72
N LEU A 49 -14.58 5.99 -6.60
CA LEU A 49 -14.72 6.60 -5.28
C LEU A 49 -13.75 7.77 -5.05
N ALA A 50 -12.83 8.02 -5.99
CA ALA A 50 -11.80 9.05 -5.89
C ALA A 50 -11.03 8.99 -4.56
N LEU A 51 -10.66 7.77 -4.14
CA LEU A 51 -9.92 7.59 -2.90
C LEU A 51 -8.47 8.05 -3.07
N PRO A 52 -7.93 8.87 -2.14
CA PRO A 52 -6.55 9.34 -2.21
C PRO A 52 -5.57 8.17 -2.07
N GLN A 53 -4.43 8.29 -2.74
CA GLN A 53 -3.36 7.31 -2.63
C GLN A 53 -2.66 7.41 -1.27
N LEU A 54 -2.10 6.29 -0.78
CA LEU A 54 -1.43 6.29 0.51
C LEU A 54 -0.17 7.19 0.54
N SER A 55 0.46 7.39 -0.62
CA SER A 55 1.60 8.31 -0.81
C SER A 55 1.27 9.77 -0.48
N GLU A 56 0.02 10.19 -0.67
CA GLU A 56 -0.44 11.56 -0.36
C GLU A 56 -0.45 11.85 1.16
N PHE A 57 -0.42 10.81 1.99
CA PHE A 57 -0.37 10.93 3.45
C PHE A 57 1.06 10.90 4.02
N GLY A 58 2.09 11.06 3.18
CA GLY A 58 3.49 11.12 3.63
C GLY A 58 4.11 9.76 3.99
N VAL A 59 3.45 8.65 3.65
CA VAL A 59 3.90 7.29 4.00
C VAL A 59 5.30 6.97 3.44
N CYS A 60 5.70 7.62 2.35
CA CYS A 60 6.97 7.37 1.68
C CYS A 60 8.20 7.89 2.44
N GLY A 61 8.01 8.73 3.45
CA GLY A 61 9.07 9.14 4.36
C GLY A 61 9.30 8.16 5.53
N THR A 62 8.54 7.06 5.60
CA THR A 62 8.61 6.10 6.71
C THR A 62 9.55 4.92 6.40
N SER A 63 10.16 4.33 7.43
CA SER A 63 10.88 3.05 7.27
C SER A 63 9.87 1.91 7.21
N PHE A 64 9.77 1.28 6.04
CA PHE A 64 8.87 0.13 5.85
C PHE A 64 9.32 -1.12 6.61
N GLU A 65 10.61 -1.24 6.93
CA GLU A 65 11.13 -2.29 7.80
C GLU A 65 10.54 -2.14 9.20
N GLN A 66 10.59 -0.94 9.78
CA GLN A 66 10.01 -0.69 11.10
C GLN A 66 8.49 -0.91 11.12
N VAL A 67 7.79 -0.40 10.09
CA VAL A 67 6.34 -0.59 9.95
C VAL A 67 6.00 -2.08 9.83
N ALA A 68 6.77 -2.85 9.06
CA ALA A 68 6.54 -4.27 8.91
C ALA A 68 6.79 -5.03 10.23
N ALA A 69 7.92 -4.77 10.90
CA ALA A 69 8.25 -5.38 12.19
C ALA A 69 7.15 -5.14 13.24
N ASP A 70 6.57 -3.92 13.29
CA ASP A 70 5.46 -3.61 14.19
C ASP A 70 4.16 -4.29 13.77
N ALA A 71 3.84 -4.30 12.47
CA ALA A 71 2.67 -4.99 11.94
C ALA A 71 2.70 -6.50 12.24
N MET A 72 3.87 -7.15 12.19
CA MET A 72 4.04 -8.58 12.48
C MET A 72 3.61 -8.98 13.90
N LYS A 73 3.57 -8.03 14.85
CA LYS A 73 3.09 -8.25 16.22
C LYS A 73 1.56 -8.33 16.29
N SER A 74 0.85 -7.84 15.28
CA SER A 74 -0.61 -7.82 15.22
C SER A 74 -1.22 -9.19 14.93
N MET A 75 -2.39 -9.45 15.53
CA MET A 75 -3.20 -10.64 15.23
C MET A 75 -3.83 -10.57 13.83
N ALA A 76 -4.02 -9.37 13.26
CA ALA A 76 -4.59 -9.20 11.93
C ALA A 76 -3.71 -9.81 10.83
N ILE A 77 -2.38 -9.72 10.98
CA ILE A 77 -1.42 -10.29 10.02
C ILE A 77 -1.43 -11.82 10.08
N LYS A 78 -1.53 -12.39 11.29
CA LYS A 78 -1.57 -13.84 11.51
C LYS A 78 -2.82 -14.52 10.92
N GLY A 79 -3.92 -13.79 10.80
CA GLY A 79 -5.18 -14.30 10.24
C GLY A 79 -5.19 -14.51 8.73
N ASN A 80 -4.13 -14.10 8.00
CA ASN A 80 -4.09 -14.24 6.55
C ASN A 80 -4.06 -15.73 6.13
N PRO A 81 -4.93 -16.18 5.20
CA PRO A 81 -4.96 -17.57 4.72
C PRO A 81 -3.66 -18.06 4.06
N ILE A 82 -2.85 -17.12 3.56
CA ILE A 82 -1.46 -17.33 3.15
C ILE A 82 -0.59 -16.53 4.12
N PRO A 83 0.36 -17.15 4.84
CA PRO A 83 1.20 -16.45 5.81
C PRO A 83 1.90 -15.23 5.19
N LEU A 84 1.58 -14.04 5.69
CA LEU A 84 2.23 -12.81 5.28
C LEU A 84 3.50 -12.63 6.09
N THR A 85 4.64 -12.93 5.48
CA THR A 85 5.96 -12.76 6.09
C THR A 85 6.35 -11.28 6.09
N GLU A 86 7.30 -10.92 6.95
CA GLU A 86 7.85 -9.57 7.02
C GLU A 86 8.39 -9.10 5.66
N ASP A 87 9.22 -9.91 4.99
CA ASP A 87 9.74 -9.61 3.64
C ASP A 87 8.63 -9.37 2.61
N ARG A 88 7.54 -10.14 2.67
CA ARG A 88 6.39 -9.97 1.75
C ARG A 88 5.65 -8.68 2.06
N LEU A 89 5.51 -8.32 3.33
CA LEU A 89 4.89 -7.07 3.74
C LEU A 89 5.74 -5.87 3.29
N ILE A 90 7.05 -5.91 3.52
CA ILE A 90 8.01 -4.89 3.03
C ILE A 90 7.91 -4.77 1.51
N TYR A 91 7.89 -5.89 0.78
CA TYR A 91 7.71 -5.89 -0.68
C TYR A 91 6.43 -5.16 -1.09
N ILE A 92 5.29 -5.40 -0.42
CA ILE A 92 4.02 -4.74 -0.69
C ILE A 92 4.09 -3.24 -0.41
N LEU A 93 4.64 -2.85 0.74
CA LEU A 93 4.79 -1.45 1.14
C LEU A 93 5.68 -0.69 0.15
N ASN A 94 6.76 -1.30 -0.32
CA ASN A 94 7.63 -0.73 -1.35
C ASN A 94 6.91 -0.46 -2.69
N GLN A 95 5.78 -1.11 -2.98
CA GLN A 95 5.01 -0.79 -4.19
C GLN A 95 4.20 0.52 -4.05
N VAL A 96 3.99 1.01 -2.84
CA VAL A 96 3.19 2.23 -2.58
C VAL A 96 3.92 3.49 -3.02
N CYS A 97 5.24 3.50 -2.90
CA CYS A 97 6.08 4.67 -3.13
C CYS A 97 6.90 4.59 -4.42
N GLN A 98 6.57 3.65 -5.31
CA GLN A 98 7.16 3.62 -6.64
C GLN A 98 6.66 4.84 -7.40
N CYS A 99 7.56 5.81 -7.60
CA CYS A 99 7.30 6.97 -8.43
C CYS A 99 7.05 6.52 -9.87
N ASN A 100 5.84 6.71 -10.39
CA ASN A 100 5.70 7.06 -11.80
C ASN A 100 6.11 8.53 -11.91
N CYS A 101 7.41 8.80 -11.98
CA CYS A 101 7.91 10.11 -12.36
C CYS A 101 7.65 10.31 -13.87
N ASP A 102 6.39 10.50 -14.23
CA ASP A 102 6.08 11.24 -15.45
C ASP A 102 6.30 12.72 -15.11
N GLY A 103 7.29 13.29 -15.79
CA GLY A 103 8.00 14.48 -15.35
C GLY A 103 7.13 15.70 -15.15
N SER A 104 7.33 16.33 -14.00
CA SER A 104 7.29 17.79 -13.83
C SER A 104 8.17 18.10 -12.63
N ALA A 105 9.47 18.23 -12.91
CA ALA A 105 10.38 18.88 -11.97
C ALA A 105 9.97 20.36 -11.90
N ASP A 106 9.03 20.70 -11.02
CA ASP A 106 8.81 22.09 -10.61
C ASP A 106 9.82 22.39 -9.49
N ASN A 107 10.99 22.89 -9.89
CA ASN A 107 11.97 23.49 -8.99
C ASN A 107 11.31 24.72 -8.33
N ARG A 108 10.75 24.54 -7.14
CA ARG A 108 10.53 25.64 -6.22
C ARG A 108 11.58 25.55 -5.13
N ASP A 109 12.64 26.32 -5.35
CA ASP A 109 13.56 26.78 -4.31
C ASP A 109 12.73 27.57 -3.29
N ASP A 110 12.38 26.93 -2.18
CA ASP A 110 11.90 27.62 -0.99
C ASP A 110 12.93 27.40 0.12
N SER A 111 14.01 28.17 0.01
CA SER A 111 14.97 28.39 1.08
C SER A 111 14.26 29.00 2.29
N MET A 112 13.65 28.16 3.12
CA MET A 112 13.08 28.53 4.40
C MET A 112 14.24 28.75 5.39
N GLN A 113 14.81 29.96 5.39
CA GLN A 113 15.74 30.36 6.44
C GLN A 113 14.97 30.61 7.73
N VAL A 114 15.19 29.76 8.72
CA VAL A 114 14.69 29.95 10.08
C VAL A 114 15.60 30.99 10.76
N GLU A 115 15.17 32.26 10.78
CA GLU A 115 15.81 33.28 11.60
C GLU A 115 15.56 33.01 13.09
N TYR A 116 16.59 32.57 13.81
CA TYR A 116 16.60 32.56 15.27
C TYR A 116 16.70 34.01 15.78
N ARG A 117 15.57 34.59 16.23
CA ARG A 117 15.59 35.85 16.99
C ARG A 117 16.06 35.57 18.42
N ASN A 118 17.35 35.78 18.67
CA ASN A 118 17.87 35.92 20.03
C ASN A 118 17.48 37.28 20.59
N ASN A 119 16.40 37.35 21.36
CA ASN A 119 16.14 38.49 22.23
C ASN A 119 16.91 38.28 23.55
N PRO A 120 17.81 39.20 23.96
CA PRO A 120 18.40 39.17 25.29
C PRO A 120 17.31 39.44 26.32
N ILE A 121 17.24 38.60 27.36
CA ILE A 121 16.43 38.86 28.55
C ILE A 121 17.22 39.86 29.40
N GLU A 122 16.77 41.11 29.46
CA GLU A 122 17.23 42.06 30.47
C GLU A 122 16.75 41.56 31.83
N THR A 123 17.70 41.31 32.74
CA THR A 123 17.42 41.07 34.15
C THR A 123 17.66 42.37 34.92
N ASP A 124 16.60 42.91 35.51
CA ASP A 124 16.69 43.90 36.61
C ASP A 124 17.21 43.26 37.90
#